data_AF-A0A238YIG2-F1
#
_entry.id   AF-A0A238YIG2-F1
#
_cell.length_a   1.000
_cell.length_b   1.000
_cell.length_c   1.000
_cell.angle_alpha   90.00
_cell.angle_beta   90.00
_cell.angle_gamma   90.00
#
_symmetry.space_group_name_H-M   'P 1'
#
loop_
_entity.id
_entity.type
_entity.pdbx_description
1 polymer ?
#
loop_
_entity_poly.entity_id
_entity_poly.type
_entity_poly.pdbx_seq_one_letter_code
_entity_poly.pdbx_strand_id
1 'polypeptide(L)'
;MVRAKNKIILGIGLVFSGVLNAFAVSGPCVNCHTMHNMQNGVPVNANGTHPFLLNTDCIGCHTGTNTGTNPTPYVFSTTPPVYNETGTEPDTNTLAGGNFYWVKFGTTASNTAADECGHNVEGLTNPDTILLTPPGFDGTFSNAAGETVGGGSWPAGQQVTCAGLYGCHGHHRAGDDNYKGIYGAHHGNKGNDSTTALTTADTVGNSYRFLLGIYGIEDSDWEFRPTQTEHNQYYGQVRDSTTLLEPSTADKHTISYLCAECHGFYHSGSGQVSSSNYGVSPWLRHPTDFDMTDAVGSEYQYYNGATDPTNAPYSVVAPLASNDLTKGVLSTVDVSQGGIAGTAIVTCISCHRAHGTPYADILRWDFKNWPGNSKKSGCNVCHTQKD
;
A
#
# COMPACT_ATOMS: atom_id res chain seq x y z
N MET A 1 -29.34 72.92 -3.89
CA MET A 1 -29.80 71.58 -4.32
C MET A 1 -28.96 71.23 -5.53
N VAL A 2 -28.00 70.32 -5.52
CA VAL A 2 -28.06 68.89 -5.20
C VAL A 2 -26.69 68.46 -4.63
N ARG A 3 -26.68 67.77 -3.49
CA ARG A 3 -25.48 67.20 -2.85
C ARG A 3 -25.03 65.95 -3.61
N ALA A 4 -23.83 65.95 -4.17
CA ALA A 4 -23.17 64.74 -4.66
C ALA A 4 -22.78 63.85 -3.47
N LYS A 5 -23.30 62.62 -3.44
CA LYS A 5 -22.97 61.61 -2.43
C LYS A 5 -21.76 60.82 -2.90
N ASN A 6 -20.62 60.99 -2.23
CA ASN A 6 -19.48 60.07 -2.34
C ASN A 6 -19.91 58.69 -1.82
N LYS A 7 -19.99 57.71 -2.71
CA LYS A 7 -20.12 56.29 -2.34
C LYS A 7 -18.73 55.67 -2.35
N ILE A 8 -18.18 55.47 -1.16
CA ILE A 8 -16.99 54.65 -0.94
C ILE A 8 -17.44 53.19 -1.11
N ILE A 9 -16.98 52.53 -2.17
CA ILE A 9 -17.14 51.09 -2.36
C ILE A 9 -15.99 50.44 -1.61
N LEU A 10 -16.26 49.92 -0.42
CA LEU A 10 -15.32 49.10 0.33
C LEU A 10 -15.36 47.71 -0.29
N GLY A 11 -14.38 47.40 -1.15
CA GLY A 11 -14.19 46.07 -1.71
C GLY A 11 -13.80 45.11 -0.60
N ILE A 12 -14.72 44.19 -0.25
CA ILE A 12 -14.39 43.01 0.56
C ILE A 12 -13.52 42.13 -0.33
N GLY A 13 -12.21 42.12 -0.05
CA GLY A 13 -11.30 41.14 -0.61
C GLY A 13 -11.69 39.76 -0.09
N LEU A 14 -12.17 38.90 -0.98
CA LEU A 14 -12.22 37.46 -0.72
C LEU A 14 -10.77 37.00 -0.49
N VAL A 15 -10.44 36.74 0.77
CA VAL A 15 -9.24 35.99 1.12
C VAL A 15 -9.57 34.52 0.82
N PHE A 16 -9.17 34.05 -0.37
CA PHE A 16 -9.05 32.63 -0.64
C PHE A 16 -7.84 32.10 0.16
N SER A 17 -8.06 31.79 1.43
CA SER A 17 -7.14 30.97 2.23
C SER A 17 -7.57 29.53 2.08
N GLY A 18 -6.87 28.81 1.22
CA GLY A 18 -7.06 27.39 0.98
C GLY A 18 -6.09 26.92 -0.07
N VAL A 19 -4.78 27.06 0.22
CA VAL A 19 -3.77 26.35 -0.55
C VAL A 19 -3.97 24.88 -0.20
N LEU A 20 -4.69 24.15 -1.05
CA LEU A 20 -4.51 22.71 -1.15
C LEU A 20 -3.07 22.55 -1.64
N ASN A 21 -2.13 22.36 -0.71
CA ASN A 21 -0.77 22.01 -1.06
C ASN A 21 -0.83 20.58 -1.61
N ALA A 22 -1.06 20.45 -2.92
CA ALA A 22 -0.72 19.24 -3.63
C ALA A 22 0.81 19.12 -3.54
N PHE A 23 1.31 18.12 -2.81
CA PHE A 23 2.73 17.76 -2.81
C PHE A 23 3.07 17.06 -4.13
N ALA A 24 2.94 17.81 -5.22
CA ALA A 24 3.51 17.46 -6.51
C ALA A 24 5.03 17.33 -6.36
N VAL A 25 5.66 16.52 -7.23
CA VAL A 25 7.13 16.51 -7.36
C VAL A 25 7.62 17.96 -7.40
N SER A 26 8.47 18.31 -6.43
CA SER A 26 9.00 19.65 -6.25
C SER A 26 10.48 19.70 -6.62
N GLY A 27 10.95 20.89 -6.97
CA GLY A 27 12.33 21.11 -7.41
C GLY A 27 12.51 21.15 -8.94
N PRO A 28 13.75 21.21 -9.41
CA PRO A 28 14.05 21.38 -10.83
C PRO A 28 13.63 20.18 -11.68
N CYS A 29 12.91 20.42 -12.78
CA CYS A 29 12.48 19.36 -13.71
C CYS A 29 13.65 18.53 -14.26
N VAL A 30 14.86 19.09 -14.35
CA VAL A 30 16.07 18.41 -14.83
C VAL A 30 16.47 17.22 -13.97
N ASN A 31 15.99 17.15 -12.73
CA ASN A 31 16.23 16.00 -11.85
C ASN A 31 15.55 14.74 -12.37
N CYS A 32 14.44 14.88 -13.10
CA CYS A 32 13.64 13.75 -13.60
C CYS A 32 13.62 13.69 -15.14
N HIS A 33 13.79 14.83 -15.82
CA HIS A 33 13.63 14.95 -17.26
C HIS A 33 14.92 15.40 -17.97
N THR A 34 15.04 14.99 -19.22
CA THR A 34 16.06 15.48 -20.15
C THR A 34 15.44 15.84 -21.49
N MET A 35 15.59 17.09 -21.93
CA MET A 35 14.96 17.58 -23.16
C MET A 35 15.67 17.08 -24.43
N HIS A 36 16.99 16.85 -24.35
CA HIS A 36 17.83 16.51 -25.49
C HIS A 36 18.70 15.27 -25.25
N ASN A 37 18.49 14.58 -24.13
CA ASN A 37 19.36 13.50 -23.66
C ASN A 37 20.85 13.88 -23.68
N MET A 38 21.19 15.13 -23.40
CA MET A 38 22.55 15.64 -23.54
C MET A 38 22.81 16.72 -22.49
N GLN A 39 23.84 16.52 -21.68
CA GLN A 39 24.28 17.48 -20.67
C GLN A 39 25.81 17.52 -20.64
N ASN A 40 26.38 18.71 -20.79
CA ASN A 40 27.84 18.92 -20.84
C ASN A 40 28.58 18.07 -21.89
N GLY A 41 27.96 17.82 -23.04
CA GLY A 41 28.60 17.04 -24.11
C GLY A 41 28.51 15.52 -23.94
N VAL A 42 27.84 15.03 -22.89
CA VAL A 42 27.60 13.60 -22.68
C VAL A 42 26.11 13.26 -22.63
N PRO A 43 25.71 12.05 -23.06
CA PRO A 43 24.33 11.61 -22.91
C PRO A 43 23.90 11.57 -21.44
N VAL A 44 22.69 12.04 -21.14
CA VAL A 44 22.11 11.94 -19.78
C VAL A 44 21.77 10.49 -19.47
N ASN A 45 21.20 9.79 -20.45
CA ASN A 45 20.94 8.36 -20.43
C ASN A 45 21.59 7.72 -21.67
N ALA A 46 22.55 6.82 -21.44
CA ALA A 46 23.31 6.16 -22.51
C ALA A 46 22.42 5.30 -23.42
N ASN A 47 21.26 4.83 -22.92
CA ASN A 47 20.34 3.96 -23.64
C ASN A 47 19.20 4.73 -24.33
N GLY A 48 19.22 6.07 -24.29
CA GLY A 48 18.15 6.93 -24.82
C GLY A 48 17.16 7.38 -23.74
N THR A 49 16.31 8.35 -24.08
CA THR A 49 15.27 8.82 -23.15
C THR A 49 14.17 7.79 -23.00
N HIS A 50 13.59 7.72 -21.80
CA HIS A 50 12.34 7.02 -21.57
C HIS A 50 11.15 7.87 -22.05
N PRO A 51 9.94 7.29 -22.18
CA PRO A 51 8.73 8.06 -22.48
C PRO A 51 8.58 9.31 -21.61
N PHE A 52 8.00 10.36 -22.19
CA PHE A 52 7.81 11.66 -21.53
C PHE A 52 9.11 12.34 -21.08
N LEU A 53 10.20 12.11 -21.82
CA LEU A 53 11.51 12.73 -21.61
C LEU A 53 12.14 12.39 -20.26
N LEU A 54 11.73 11.30 -19.63
CA LEU A 54 12.33 10.84 -18.38
C LEU A 54 13.79 10.44 -18.61
N ASN A 55 14.66 10.88 -17.70
CA ASN A 55 16.09 10.60 -17.77
C ASN A 55 16.45 9.18 -17.28
N THR A 56 15.55 8.52 -16.54
CA THR A 56 15.70 7.16 -16.05
C THR A 56 14.33 6.47 -15.92
N ASP A 57 14.33 5.15 -15.74
CA ASP A 57 13.13 4.38 -15.42
C ASP A 57 12.73 4.48 -13.94
N CYS A 58 11.64 3.78 -13.57
CA CYS A 58 11.14 3.73 -12.20
C CYS A 58 12.25 3.33 -11.21
N ILE A 59 12.97 2.25 -11.50
CA ILE A 59 13.98 1.72 -10.60
C ILE A 59 15.13 2.70 -10.43
N GLY A 60 15.62 3.35 -11.49
CA GLY A 60 16.70 4.32 -11.36
C GLY A 60 16.37 5.50 -10.45
N CYS A 61 15.12 6.00 -10.44
CA CYS A 61 14.68 7.04 -9.50
C CYS A 61 14.40 6.51 -8.08
N HIS A 62 13.95 5.25 -7.97
CA HIS A 62 13.50 4.65 -6.73
C HIS A 62 14.50 3.64 -6.13
N THR A 63 15.78 3.77 -6.50
CA THR A 63 16.89 2.99 -5.96
C THR A 63 17.71 3.81 -4.99
N GLY A 64 17.95 3.27 -3.79
CA GLY A 64 18.84 3.90 -2.83
C GLY A 64 18.70 3.33 -1.43
N THR A 65 19.08 4.15 -0.45
CA THR A 65 18.93 3.86 0.98
C THR A 65 18.01 4.92 1.59
N ASN A 66 16.93 4.48 2.24
CA ASN A 66 16.02 5.40 2.90
C ASN A 66 16.68 5.98 4.16
N THR A 67 16.49 7.28 4.37
CA THR A 67 17.02 8.07 5.49
C THR A 67 15.96 8.94 6.15
N GLY A 68 14.69 8.87 5.71
CA GLY A 68 13.59 9.74 6.16
C GLY A 68 13.63 11.16 5.58
N THR A 69 14.63 11.47 4.76
CA THR A 69 14.81 12.80 4.13
C THR A 69 14.96 12.70 2.61
N ASN A 70 14.62 11.55 2.04
CA ASN A 70 14.78 11.29 0.62
C ASN A 70 13.77 12.12 -0.19
N PRO A 71 14.11 12.53 -1.42
CA PRO A 71 13.18 13.25 -2.29
C PRO A 71 12.09 12.33 -2.89
N THR A 72 12.31 11.02 -2.87
CA THR A 72 11.43 9.97 -3.37
C THR A 72 11.56 8.72 -2.50
N PRO A 73 10.57 7.82 -2.47
CA PRO A 73 10.69 6.57 -1.74
C PRO A 73 11.64 5.61 -2.46
N TYR A 74 12.61 5.04 -1.75
CA TYR A 74 13.47 3.99 -2.33
C TYR A 74 12.92 2.60 -2.03
N VAL A 75 12.35 1.97 -3.06
CA VAL A 75 11.73 0.64 -3.01
C VAL A 75 12.68 -0.46 -3.49
N PHE A 76 13.84 -0.08 -4.04
CA PHE A 76 14.92 -0.99 -4.37
C PHE A 76 16.25 -0.51 -3.77
N SER A 77 17.09 -1.46 -3.39
CA SER A 77 18.46 -1.21 -2.95
C SER A 77 19.39 -2.20 -3.63
N THR A 78 20.61 -1.78 -3.95
CA THR A 78 21.64 -2.66 -4.55
C THR A 78 22.46 -3.41 -3.49
N THR A 79 22.34 -2.99 -2.24
CA THR A 79 22.89 -3.62 -1.04
C THR A 79 21.75 -4.05 -0.11
N PRO A 80 21.96 -5.07 0.75
CA PRO A 80 20.91 -5.52 1.66
C PRO A 80 20.39 -4.36 2.52
N PRO A 81 19.06 -4.10 2.53
CA PRO A 81 18.48 -3.13 3.43
C PRO A 81 18.53 -3.66 4.87
N VAL A 82 18.61 -2.73 5.83
CA VAL A 82 18.49 -3.04 7.25
C VAL A 82 17.00 -3.26 7.54
N TYR A 83 16.60 -4.52 7.68
CA TYR A 83 15.22 -4.93 7.94
C TYR A 83 14.97 -5.35 9.39
N ASN A 84 15.95 -5.91 10.08
CA ASN A 84 15.78 -6.43 11.44
C ASN A 84 14.66 -7.48 11.54
N GLU A 85 13.82 -7.46 12.58
CA GLU A 85 12.82 -8.48 12.82
C GLU A 85 11.56 -8.22 11.99
N THR A 86 11.09 -6.98 11.94
CA THR A 86 9.81 -6.62 11.30
C THR A 86 9.92 -5.53 10.25
N GLY A 87 11.06 -4.87 10.12
CA GLY A 87 11.26 -3.75 9.20
C GLY A 87 10.61 -2.46 9.68
N THR A 88 10.39 -2.34 10.99
CA THR A 88 9.74 -1.17 11.63
C THR A 88 10.57 -0.58 12.76
N GLU A 89 11.71 -1.20 13.08
CA GLU A 89 12.56 -0.81 14.19
C GLU A 89 13.36 0.48 13.88
N PRO A 90 13.76 1.25 14.92
CA PRO A 90 14.35 2.59 14.74
C PRO A 90 15.67 2.65 13.96
N ASP A 91 16.36 1.53 13.79
CA ASP A 91 17.61 1.40 13.06
C ASP A 91 17.44 0.83 11.64
N THR A 92 16.21 0.49 11.24
CA THR A 92 15.90 -0.01 9.88
C THR A 92 15.98 1.09 8.83
N ASN A 93 16.02 0.69 7.56
CA ASN A 93 15.87 1.58 6.41
C ASN A 93 14.79 1.13 5.42
N THR A 94 13.78 0.44 5.94
CA THR A 94 12.68 -0.17 5.19
C THR A 94 11.45 0.74 5.24
N LEU A 95 10.75 0.89 4.11
CA LEU A 95 9.46 1.61 4.01
C LEU A 95 8.28 0.64 4.15
N ALA A 96 7.05 1.14 4.26
CA ALA A 96 5.83 0.32 4.39
C ALA A 96 5.75 -0.88 3.44
N GLY A 97 6.07 -0.66 2.16
CA GLY A 97 6.00 -1.67 1.12
C GLY A 97 7.11 -2.71 1.17
N GLY A 98 8.17 -2.49 1.95
CA GLY A 98 9.36 -3.33 1.90
C GLY A 98 10.30 -2.93 0.76
N ASN A 99 11.15 -3.86 0.33
CA ASN A 99 12.19 -3.58 -0.66
C ASN A 99 12.39 -4.77 -1.61
N PHE A 100 12.45 -4.49 -2.91
CA PHE A 100 12.65 -5.52 -3.95
C PHE A 100 14.05 -6.16 -3.94
N TYR A 101 14.99 -5.67 -3.11
CA TYR A 101 16.27 -6.34 -2.85
C TYR A 101 16.07 -7.82 -2.57
N TRP A 102 15.08 -8.16 -1.73
CA TRP A 102 14.89 -9.52 -1.23
C TRP A 102 14.49 -10.52 -2.31
N VAL A 103 13.61 -10.13 -3.23
CA VAL A 103 13.27 -10.98 -4.38
C VAL A 103 14.38 -11.02 -5.43
N LYS A 104 15.14 -9.93 -5.57
CA LYS A 104 16.22 -9.85 -6.57
C LYS A 104 17.48 -10.63 -6.17
N PHE A 105 17.86 -10.56 -4.91
CA PHE A 105 19.15 -11.05 -4.41
C PHE A 105 19.03 -12.12 -3.33
N GLY A 106 17.82 -12.39 -2.84
CA GLY A 106 17.56 -13.38 -1.81
C GLY A 106 17.77 -12.85 -0.38
N THR A 107 17.69 -13.78 0.56
CA THR A 107 17.74 -13.55 2.01
C THR A 107 18.64 -14.59 2.68
N THR A 108 19.09 -14.30 3.90
CA THR A 108 19.75 -15.28 4.77
C THR A 108 18.77 -15.99 5.71
N ALA A 109 17.49 -15.63 5.69
CA ALA A 109 16.46 -16.32 6.45
C ALA A 109 16.38 -17.80 6.01
N SER A 110 16.31 -18.70 6.99
CA SER A 110 16.28 -20.14 6.71
C SER A 110 14.96 -20.51 6.02
N ASN A 111 15.00 -21.56 5.18
CA ASN A 111 13.82 -22.13 4.50
C ASN A 111 13.06 -21.14 3.59
N THR A 112 13.75 -20.13 3.07
CA THR A 112 13.17 -19.08 2.23
C THR A 112 14.00 -18.93 0.95
N ALA A 113 13.36 -19.06 -0.21
CA ALA A 113 13.97 -18.81 -1.51
C ALA A 113 13.74 -17.36 -1.96
N ALA A 114 14.57 -16.84 -2.87
CA ALA A 114 14.45 -15.45 -3.34
C ALA A 114 13.08 -15.14 -3.96
N ASP A 115 12.55 -16.04 -4.80
CA ASP A 115 11.21 -15.86 -5.41
C ASP A 115 10.06 -15.88 -4.37
N GLU A 116 10.29 -16.35 -3.14
CA GLU A 116 9.29 -16.29 -2.05
C GLU A 116 9.30 -14.93 -1.30
N CYS A 117 10.27 -14.06 -1.59
CA CYS A 117 10.54 -12.84 -0.82
C CYS A 117 9.90 -11.57 -1.37
N GLY A 118 9.17 -11.62 -2.49
CA GLY A 118 8.57 -10.43 -3.09
C GLY A 118 7.91 -10.70 -4.43
N HIS A 119 7.35 -9.65 -5.04
CA HIS A 119 6.82 -9.76 -6.39
C HIS A 119 7.93 -9.66 -7.45
N ASN A 120 7.99 -10.61 -8.38
CA ASN A 120 8.95 -10.60 -9.49
C ASN A 120 8.58 -9.56 -10.56
N VAL A 121 8.94 -8.29 -10.34
CA VAL A 121 8.63 -7.16 -11.24
C VAL A 121 9.46 -7.20 -12.54
N GLU A 122 8.79 -6.95 -13.67
CA GLU A 122 9.40 -6.78 -14.99
C GLU A 122 10.49 -5.68 -14.96
N GLY A 123 11.62 -5.93 -15.61
CA GLY A 123 12.74 -5.00 -15.68
C GLY A 123 13.64 -5.00 -14.43
N LEU A 124 13.19 -5.61 -13.32
CA LEU A 124 13.98 -5.77 -12.12
C LEU A 124 14.44 -7.22 -11.92
N THR A 125 13.53 -8.17 -12.07
CA THR A 125 13.75 -9.61 -11.80
C THR A 125 13.36 -10.45 -13.02
N ASN A 126 13.78 -11.72 -13.02
CA ASN A 126 13.23 -12.70 -13.96
C ASN A 126 11.82 -13.12 -13.53
N PRO A 127 10.95 -13.57 -14.45
CA PRO A 127 9.65 -14.13 -14.10
C PRO A 127 9.77 -15.29 -13.10
N ASP A 128 8.80 -15.39 -12.20
CA ASP A 128 8.65 -16.55 -11.34
C ASP A 128 8.39 -17.79 -12.20
N THR A 129 9.08 -18.89 -11.88
CA THR A 129 9.03 -20.15 -12.64
C THR A 129 8.07 -21.18 -12.03
N ILE A 130 7.56 -20.92 -10.83
CA ILE A 130 6.62 -21.73 -10.06
C ILE A 130 5.23 -21.07 -10.09
N LEU A 131 5.12 -19.81 -9.65
CA LEU A 131 3.89 -19.03 -9.68
C LEU A 131 3.76 -18.30 -11.02
N LEU A 132 3.38 -19.07 -12.04
CA LEU A 132 3.25 -18.54 -13.42
C LEU A 132 2.11 -17.53 -13.59
N THR A 133 1.19 -17.46 -12.63
CA THR A 133 0.09 -16.50 -12.54
C THR A 133 -0.08 -16.09 -11.08
N PRO A 134 -0.67 -14.90 -10.78
CA PRO A 134 -1.00 -14.53 -9.42
C PRO A 134 -1.80 -15.65 -8.76
N PRO A 135 -1.38 -16.15 -7.58
CA PRO A 135 -2.15 -17.16 -6.87
C PRO A 135 -3.56 -16.62 -6.61
N GLY A 136 -4.56 -17.41 -7.00
CA GLY A 136 -5.97 -17.03 -6.83
C GLY A 136 -6.43 -15.89 -7.73
N PHE A 137 -5.82 -15.75 -8.90
CA PHE A 137 -6.26 -14.78 -9.90
C PHE A 137 -7.74 -14.98 -10.27
N ASP A 138 -8.49 -13.89 -10.12
CA ASP A 138 -9.87 -13.76 -10.54
C ASP A 138 -9.99 -12.50 -11.41
N GLY A 139 -10.06 -12.70 -12.73
CA GLY A 139 -10.14 -11.63 -13.72
C GLY A 139 -11.48 -10.86 -13.71
N THR A 140 -12.37 -11.11 -12.76
CA THR A 140 -13.63 -10.36 -12.59
C THR A 140 -13.49 -9.13 -11.71
N PHE A 141 -12.38 -8.99 -10.98
CA PHE A 141 -12.10 -7.80 -10.19
C PHE A 141 -11.66 -6.63 -11.08
N SER A 142 -12.00 -5.40 -10.69
CA SER A 142 -11.65 -4.19 -11.44
C SER A 142 -11.47 -3.05 -10.46
N ASN A 143 -10.51 -2.15 -10.72
CA ASN A 143 -10.33 -0.96 -9.88
C ASN A 143 -11.56 -0.05 -9.86
N ALA A 144 -11.50 1.03 -9.08
CA ALA A 144 -12.62 1.98 -8.94
C ALA A 144 -13.04 2.65 -10.26
N ALA A 145 -12.16 2.69 -11.26
CA ALA A 145 -12.46 3.19 -12.61
C ALA A 145 -13.08 2.14 -13.54
N GLY A 146 -13.28 0.90 -13.07
CA GLY A 146 -13.80 -0.22 -13.86
C GLY A 146 -12.78 -0.85 -14.79
N GLU A 147 -11.48 -0.65 -14.51
CA GLU A 147 -10.39 -1.20 -15.30
C GLU A 147 -9.90 -2.50 -14.64
N THR A 148 -9.78 -3.56 -15.43
CA THR A 148 -9.36 -4.88 -14.96
C THR A 148 -7.93 -5.15 -15.38
N VAL A 149 -7.09 -5.57 -14.42
CA VAL A 149 -5.71 -5.96 -14.66
C VAL A 149 -5.63 -7.02 -15.77
N GLY A 150 -4.75 -6.82 -16.75
CA GLY A 150 -4.58 -7.72 -17.89
C GLY A 150 -5.83 -7.89 -18.76
N GLY A 151 -6.83 -7.00 -18.65
CA GLY A 151 -8.13 -7.16 -19.30
C GLY A 151 -8.91 -8.39 -18.82
N GLY A 152 -8.65 -8.86 -17.60
CA GLY A 152 -9.27 -10.03 -17.00
C GLY A 152 -8.53 -11.34 -17.30
N SER A 153 -7.33 -11.24 -17.85
CA SER A 153 -6.49 -12.39 -18.17
C SER A 153 -5.06 -12.17 -17.71
N TRP A 154 -4.46 -13.20 -17.13
CA TRP A 154 -3.04 -13.20 -16.78
C TRP A 154 -2.34 -14.35 -17.51
N PRO A 155 -1.58 -14.07 -18.59
CA PRO A 155 -0.84 -15.10 -19.30
C PRO A 155 0.21 -15.77 -18.39
N ALA A 156 0.40 -17.08 -18.55
CA ALA A 156 1.43 -17.79 -17.78
C ALA A 156 2.82 -17.20 -18.04
N GLY A 157 3.55 -16.86 -16.98
CA GLY A 157 4.86 -16.22 -17.03
C GLY A 157 4.82 -14.71 -17.24
N GLN A 158 3.63 -14.09 -17.32
CA GLN A 158 3.52 -12.63 -17.30
C GLN A 158 3.97 -12.11 -15.93
N GLN A 159 4.92 -11.18 -15.93
CA GLN A 159 5.37 -10.49 -14.73
C GLN A 159 4.42 -9.36 -14.38
N VAL A 160 4.32 -9.05 -13.08
CA VAL A 160 3.75 -7.78 -12.64
C VAL A 160 4.68 -6.65 -13.08
N THR A 161 4.10 -5.50 -13.42
CA THR A 161 4.86 -4.28 -13.74
C THR A 161 4.71 -3.26 -12.60
N CYS A 162 5.47 -2.17 -12.61
CA CYS A 162 5.23 -1.10 -11.64
C CYS A 162 3.86 -0.46 -11.89
N ALA A 163 3.56 -0.17 -13.16
CA ALA A 163 2.32 0.47 -13.58
C ALA A 163 1.82 -0.05 -14.93
N GLY A 164 0.60 0.34 -15.30
CA GLY A 164 -0.02 0.00 -16.57
C GLY A 164 -0.87 -1.26 -16.50
N LEU A 165 -1.06 -1.91 -17.64
CA LEU A 165 -2.01 -3.01 -17.81
C LEU A 165 -1.83 -4.15 -16.79
N TYR A 166 -0.60 -4.48 -16.41
CA TYR A 166 -0.26 -5.52 -15.42
C TYR A 166 0.39 -4.93 -14.16
N GLY A 167 0.26 -3.63 -13.94
CA GLY A 167 0.94 -2.94 -12.85
C GLY A 167 0.13 -2.86 -11.58
N CYS A 168 0.78 -2.64 -10.44
CA CYS A 168 0.09 -2.32 -9.18
C CYS A 168 -0.34 -0.85 -9.10
N HIS A 169 0.40 0.05 -9.76
CA HIS A 169 0.12 1.48 -9.74
C HIS A 169 -0.58 1.95 -11.02
N GLY A 170 -1.42 2.96 -10.89
CA GLY A 170 -2.03 3.66 -12.02
C GLY A 170 -3.17 2.92 -12.70
N HIS A 171 -3.35 3.20 -13.99
CA HIS A 171 -4.40 2.65 -14.84
C HIS A 171 -4.06 1.26 -15.38
N HIS A 172 -5.09 0.42 -15.56
CA HIS A 172 -5.00 -0.92 -16.15
C HIS A 172 -5.58 -1.00 -17.57
N ARG A 173 -5.49 0.09 -18.34
CA ARG A 173 -6.10 0.16 -19.67
C ARG A 173 -5.26 -0.62 -20.68
N ALA A 174 -5.94 -1.18 -21.68
CA ALA A 174 -5.25 -1.82 -22.80
C ALA A 174 -4.29 -0.83 -23.49
N GLY A 175 -3.02 -1.24 -23.60
CA GLY A 175 -1.96 -0.42 -24.17
C GLY A 175 -1.34 0.61 -23.23
N ASP A 176 -1.66 0.59 -21.94
CA ASP A 176 -0.91 1.34 -20.93
C ASP A 176 0.31 0.53 -20.48
N ASP A 177 1.49 1.13 -20.60
CA ASP A 177 2.76 0.63 -20.09
C ASP A 177 3.08 1.25 -18.70
N ASN A 178 4.28 0.97 -18.17
CA ASN A 178 4.79 1.52 -16.92
C ASN A 178 4.76 3.05 -16.83
N TYR A 179 4.72 3.76 -17.96
CA TYR A 179 4.79 5.22 -17.99
C TYR A 179 3.40 5.82 -18.21
N LYS A 180 2.64 5.29 -19.16
CA LYS A 180 1.32 5.78 -19.50
C LYS A 180 0.31 5.51 -18.39
N GLY A 181 0.43 4.39 -17.68
CA GLY A 181 -0.46 4.02 -16.57
C GLY A 181 -0.47 5.05 -15.43
N ILE A 182 0.64 5.76 -15.21
CA ILE A 182 0.79 6.78 -14.16
C ILE A 182 1.04 8.18 -14.72
N TYR A 183 0.72 8.43 -15.99
CA TYR A 183 1.06 9.67 -16.66
C TYR A 183 0.52 10.90 -15.91
N GLY A 184 1.43 11.82 -15.56
CA GLY A 184 1.11 13.05 -14.83
C GLY A 184 0.84 12.88 -13.32
N ALA A 185 0.71 11.66 -12.79
CA ALA A 185 0.36 11.41 -11.40
C ALA A 185 1.35 12.06 -10.41
N HIS A 186 2.65 11.97 -10.70
CA HIS A 186 3.71 12.61 -9.92
C HIS A 186 3.53 14.14 -9.76
N HIS A 187 2.95 14.82 -10.74
CA HIS A 187 2.71 16.27 -10.69
C HIS A 187 1.36 16.62 -10.04
N GLY A 188 0.47 15.64 -9.94
CA GLY A 188 -0.86 15.77 -9.33
C GLY A 188 -0.97 15.12 -7.97
N ASN A 189 0.15 14.65 -7.39
CA ASN A 189 0.15 13.89 -6.15
C ASN A 189 -0.53 14.68 -5.02
N LYS A 190 -1.55 14.09 -4.41
CA LYS A 190 -2.21 14.61 -3.22
C LYS A 190 -1.89 13.67 -2.05
N GLY A 191 -1.63 14.24 -0.88
CA GLY A 191 -1.23 13.47 0.31
C GLY A 191 0.28 13.51 0.55
N ASN A 192 0.80 12.46 1.20
CA ASN A 192 2.18 12.35 1.68
C ASN A 192 2.58 13.47 2.67
N ASP A 193 1.71 13.74 3.63
CA ASP A 193 1.86 14.79 4.65
C ASP A 193 1.36 14.35 6.03
N SER A 194 1.14 13.03 6.21
CA SER A 194 0.63 12.38 7.41
C SER A 194 -0.76 12.85 7.87
N THR A 195 -1.47 13.69 7.11
CA THR A 195 -2.73 14.31 7.57
C THR A 195 -3.85 14.32 6.53
N THR A 196 -3.52 14.43 5.26
CA THR A 196 -4.49 14.50 4.17
C THR A 196 -5.07 13.11 3.90
N ALA A 197 -6.34 12.93 4.26
CA ALA A 197 -7.12 11.76 3.88
C ALA A 197 -7.51 11.83 2.39
N LEU A 198 -7.08 10.83 1.63
CA LEU A 198 -7.40 10.68 0.22
C LEU A 198 -8.71 9.90 0.10
N THR A 199 -9.84 10.61 0.00
CA THR A 199 -11.19 10.01 -0.07
C THR A 199 -11.94 10.31 -1.37
N THR A 200 -11.30 10.98 -2.33
CA THR A 200 -11.89 11.20 -3.68
C THR A 200 -11.31 10.22 -4.69
N ALA A 201 -10.00 9.99 -4.68
CA ALA A 201 -9.26 8.96 -5.44
C ALA A 201 -9.77 8.66 -6.87
N ASP A 202 -10.22 9.68 -7.61
CA ASP A 202 -10.81 9.57 -8.95
C ASP A 202 -9.76 9.68 -10.06
N THR A 203 -8.52 10.01 -9.69
CA THR A 203 -7.35 10.04 -10.58
C THR A 203 -6.20 9.31 -9.90
N VAL A 204 -5.20 8.90 -10.69
CA VAL A 204 -4.00 8.26 -10.14
C VAL A 204 -3.31 9.19 -9.12
N GLY A 205 -3.19 10.48 -9.43
CA GLY A 205 -2.48 11.44 -8.55
C GLY A 205 -3.16 11.72 -7.21
N ASN A 206 -4.47 11.51 -7.05
CA ASN A 206 -5.14 11.69 -5.75
C ASN A 206 -5.62 10.38 -5.11
N SER A 207 -5.12 9.26 -5.59
CA SER A 207 -5.30 7.97 -4.94
C SER A 207 -4.08 7.65 -4.09
N TYR A 208 -4.29 6.97 -2.97
CA TYR A 208 -3.22 6.60 -2.04
C TYR A 208 -2.09 5.89 -2.79
N ARG A 209 -0.87 6.46 -2.76
CA ARG A 209 0.33 5.91 -3.42
C ARG A 209 0.16 5.61 -4.91
N PHE A 210 -0.63 6.40 -5.62
CA PHE A 210 -0.95 6.18 -7.04
C PHE A 210 -1.67 4.85 -7.32
N LEU A 211 -2.28 4.23 -6.30
CA LEU A 211 -3.06 3.01 -6.40
C LEU A 211 -4.49 3.44 -6.74
N LEU A 212 -4.84 3.46 -8.03
CA LEU A 212 -6.03 4.16 -8.53
C LEU A 212 -7.31 3.73 -7.79
N GLY A 213 -8.00 4.68 -7.17
CA GLY A 213 -9.21 4.42 -6.41
C GLY A 213 -8.99 4.17 -4.92
N ILE A 214 -7.77 3.87 -4.47
CA ILE A 214 -7.55 3.47 -3.08
C ILE A 214 -7.50 4.67 -2.16
N TYR A 215 -8.20 4.56 -1.02
CA TYR A 215 -8.20 5.56 0.03
C TYR A 215 -7.12 5.28 1.08
N GLY A 216 -6.64 6.35 1.71
CA GLY A 216 -5.69 6.25 2.82
C GLY A 216 -5.17 7.61 3.25
N ILE A 217 -4.38 7.60 4.32
CA ILE A 217 -3.52 8.72 4.73
C ILE A 217 -2.09 8.23 4.59
N GLU A 218 -1.33 8.92 3.75
CA GLU A 218 0.07 8.61 3.53
C GLU A 218 0.96 9.40 4.48
N ASP A 219 1.81 8.68 5.20
CA ASP A 219 2.83 9.27 6.05
C ASP A 219 3.90 9.99 5.22
N SER A 220 4.34 11.16 5.71
CA SER A 220 5.14 12.12 4.96
C SER A 220 6.51 11.64 4.49
N ASP A 221 7.08 10.63 5.15
CA ASP A 221 8.35 10.01 4.78
C ASP A 221 8.19 8.59 4.22
N TRP A 222 6.99 8.31 3.71
CA TRP A 222 6.58 7.01 3.17
C TRP A 222 6.57 5.88 4.22
N GLU A 223 6.37 6.25 5.50
CA GLU A 223 6.34 5.35 6.66
C GLU A 223 7.72 4.72 6.89
N PHE A 224 8.74 5.57 6.94
CA PHE A 224 10.08 5.20 7.34
C PHE A 224 10.16 5.20 8.87
N ARG A 225 10.53 4.05 9.46
CA ARG A 225 10.63 3.87 10.93
C ARG A 225 9.36 4.28 11.68
N PRO A 226 8.21 3.68 11.32
CA PRO A 226 6.93 4.10 11.86
C PRO A 226 6.84 3.94 13.37
N THR A 227 6.07 4.82 13.98
CA THR A 227 5.69 4.72 15.39
C THR A 227 4.19 4.55 15.49
N GLN A 228 3.71 4.30 16.71
CA GLN A 228 2.27 4.23 16.96
C GLN A 228 1.50 5.49 16.54
N THR A 229 2.13 6.66 16.50
CA THR A 229 1.47 7.94 16.15
C THR A 229 1.87 8.47 14.78
N GLU A 230 2.81 7.82 14.10
CA GLU A 230 3.41 8.27 12.84
C GLU A 230 3.54 7.04 11.94
N HIS A 231 2.49 6.82 11.15
CA HIS A 231 2.35 5.66 10.27
C HIS A 231 1.31 5.95 9.18
N ASN A 232 1.25 5.08 8.18
CA ASN A 232 0.16 5.13 7.20
C ASN A 232 -1.16 4.72 7.84
N GLN A 233 -2.25 5.41 7.53
CA GLN A 233 -3.59 4.93 7.85
C GLN A 233 -4.24 4.36 6.60
N TYR A 234 -4.53 3.07 6.65
CA TYR A 234 -5.19 2.38 5.54
C TYR A 234 -6.71 2.45 5.68
N TYR A 235 -7.39 2.54 4.54
CA TYR A 235 -8.84 2.40 4.47
C TYR A 235 -9.24 0.92 4.34
N GLY A 236 -10.25 0.52 5.13
CA GLY A 236 -10.81 -0.82 5.11
C GLY A 236 -12.33 -0.79 5.26
N GLN A 237 -12.99 -1.87 4.86
CA GLN A 237 -14.42 -2.07 5.04
C GLN A 237 -14.63 -3.22 6.02
N VAL A 238 -15.65 -3.13 6.87
CA VAL A 238 -16.04 -4.26 7.74
C VAL A 238 -16.87 -5.24 6.91
N ARG A 239 -16.39 -6.47 6.77
CA ARG A 239 -17.09 -7.53 6.05
C ARG A 239 -18.11 -8.21 6.95
N ASP A 240 -19.38 -8.20 6.55
CA ASP A 240 -20.46 -8.90 7.27
C ASP A 240 -20.86 -10.26 6.66
N SER A 241 -20.41 -10.57 5.44
CA SER A 241 -20.71 -11.81 4.71
C SER A 241 -19.67 -12.14 3.63
N THR A 242 -19.61 -13.39 3.17
CA THR A 242 -18.62 -13.80 2.14
C THR A 242 -18.88 -13.17 0.78
N THR A 243 -20.12 -12.73 0.52
CA THR A 243 -20.53 -12.15 -0.76
C THR A 243 -20.40 -10.63 -0.81
N LEU A 244 -20.32 -9.94 0.34
CA LEU A 244 -20.25 -8.48 0.35
C LEU A 244 -19.04 -7.94 -0.41
N LEU A 245 -17.95 -8.71 -0.47
CA LEU A 245 -16.73 -8.32 -1.15
C LEU A 245 -16.53 -8.98 -2.53
N GLU A 246 -17.60 -9.51 -3.10
CA GLU A 246 -17.62 -9.85 -4.53
C GLU A 246 -17.47 -8.58 -5.37
N PRO A 247 -16.89 -8.65 -6.58
CA PRO A 247 -16.53 -7.48 -7.38
C PRO A 247 -17.66 -6.47 -7.61
N SER A 248 -18.91 -6.92 -7.62
CA SER A 248 -20.10 -6.11 -7.89
C SER A 248 -20.65 -5.35 -6.68
N THR A 249 -20.27 -5.74 -5.46
CA THR A 249 -20.79 -5.15 -4.20
C THR A 249 -19.70 -4.64 -3.27
N ALA A 250 -18.44 -5.01 -3.52
CA ALA A 250 -17.29 -4.63 -2.71
C ALA A 250 -17.01 -3.13 -2.76
N ASP A 251 -16.53 -2.59 -1.65
CA ASP A 251 -15.89 -1.28 -1.65
C ASP A 251 -14.50 -1.35 -2.29
N LYS A 252 -14.41 -0.79 -3.50
CA LYS A 252 -13.21 -0.76 -4.33
C LYS A 252 -12.13 0.19 -3.83
N HIS A 253 -12.38 0.93 -2.76
CA HIS A 253 -11.47 1.92 -2.21
C HIS A 253 -10.58 1.38 -1.09
N THR A 254 -10.81 0.13 -0.65
CA THR A 254 -10.07 -0.49 0.46
C THR A 254 -8.72 -1.04 0.02
N ILE A 255 -7.75 -1.07 0.94
CA ILE A 255 -6.42 -1.62 0.65
C ILE A 255 -6.45 -3.12 0.36
N SER A 256 -7.38 -3.88 0.96
CA SER A 256 -7.56 -5.30 0.65
C SER A 256 -8.10 -5.51 -0.76
N TYR A 257 -9.01 -4.63 -1.23
CA TYR A 257 -9.56 -4.72 -2.57
C TYR A 257 -8.50 -4.51 -3.65
N LEU A 258 -7.53 -3.62 -3.43
CA LEU A 258 -6.37 -3.49 -4.31
C LEU A 258 -5.66 -4.83 -4.52
N CYS A 259 -5.43 -5.59 -3.44
CA CYS A 259 -4.83 -6.92 -3.53
C CYS A 259 -5.75 -7.88 -4.30
N ALA A 260 -7.06 -7.75 -4.11
CA ALA A 260 -8.09 -8.57 -4.76
C ALA A 260 -8.14 -8.37 -6.28
N GLU A 261 -7.70 -7.23 -6.81
CA GLU A 261 -7.62 -6.98 -8.26
C GLU A 261 -6.77 -8.03 -9.00
N CYS A 262 -5.81 -8.66 -8.30
CA CYS A 262 -5.01 -9.78 -8.82
C CYS A 262 -5.19 -11.09 -8.02
N HIS A 263 -5.65 -11.03 -6.77
CA HIS A 263 -5.75 -12.18 -5.87
C HIS A 263 -7.19 -12.42 -5.37
N GLY A 264 -8.18 -12.19 -6.23
CA GLY A 264 -9.61 -12.19 -5.86
C GLY A 264 -10.09 -13.42 -5.09
N PHE A 265 -9.64 -14.64 -5.41
CA PHE A 265 -10.03 -15.85 -4.67
C PHE A 265 -9.44 -15.96 -3.26
N TYR A 266 -8.44 -15.14 -2.92
CA TYR A 266 -7.98 -15.00 -1.54
C TYR A 266 -8.81 -13.97 -0.78
N HIS A 267 -9.46 -13.05 -1.50
CA HIS A 267 -10.25 -11.97 -0.92
C HIS A 267 -11.72 -12.37 -0.72
N SER A 268 -12.38 -12.96 -1.71
CA SER A 268 -13.80 -13.33 -1.67
C SER A 268 -14.08 -14.71 -2.31
N GLY A 269 -15.35 -15.08 -2.38
CA GLY A 269 -15.82 -16.33 -2.97
C GLY A 269 -16.29 -17.36 -1.95
N SER A 270 -17.54 -17.82 -2.13
CA SER A 270 -18.07 -18.97 -1.38
C SER A 270 -17.23 -20.22 -1.66
N GLY A 271 -16.80 -20.90 -0.61
CA GLY A 271 -15.89 -22.05 -0.71
C GLY A 271 -14.42 -21.68 -1.01
N GLN A 272 -14.08 -20.40 -1.15
CA GLN A 272 -12.70 -19.93 -1.33
C GLN A 272 -12.11 -19.42 -0.01
N VAL A 273 -12.88 -18.66 0.76
CA VAL A 273 -12.43 -18.04 2.03
C VAL A 273 -13.05 -18.73 3.25
N SER A 274 -14.31 -19.17 3.14
CA SER A 274 -15.02 -19.96 4.16
C SER A 274 -15.82 -21.08 3.51
N SER A 275 -15.98 -22.19 4.24
CA SER A 275 -16.81 -23.33 3.85
C SER A 275 -18.31 -23.03 3.84
N SER A 276 -18.72 -21.95 4.51
CA SER A 276 -20.12 -21.54 4.60
C SER A 276 -20.24 -20.01 4.70
N ASN A 277 -20.54 -19.51 5.89
CA ASN A 277 -20.70 -18.09 6.19
C ASN A 277 -19.38 -17.47 6.65
N TYR A 278 -19.23 -16.17 6.41
CA TYR A 278 -18.17 -15.37 6.97
C TYR A 278 -18.37 -15.26 8.48
N GLY A 279 -17.28 -15.27 9.24
CA GLY A 279 -17.32 -15.29 10.71
C GLY A 279 -17.45 -16.69 11.31
N VAL A 280 -17.71 -17.72 10.50
CA VAL A 280 -18.02 -19.08 10.97
C VAL A 280 -16.87 -20.04 10.67
N SER A 281 -16.36 -20.68 11.71
CA SER A 281 -15.35 -21.74 11.63
C SER A 281 -15.90 -23.01 10.95
N PRO A 282 -15.10 -23.76 10.17
CA PRO A 282 -13.69 -23.49 9.85
C PRO A 282 -13.55 -22.52 8.68
N TRP A 283 -12.66 -21.55 8.89
CA TRP A 283 -12.11 -20.72 7.83
C TRP A 283 -11.19 -21.56 6.93
N LEU A 284 -11.28 -21.35 5.61
CA LEU A 284 -10.34 -21.97 4.67
C LEU A 284 -9.07 -21.14 4.50
N ARG A 285 -9.15 -19.83 4.80
CA ARG A 285 -8.05 -18.85 4.74
C ARG A 285 -8.19 -17.86 5.90
N HIS A 286 -7.10 -17.19 6.28
CA HIS A 286 -7.18 -16.11 7.27
C HIS A 286 -8.11 -15.00 6.73
N PRO A 287 -9.09 -14.51 7.51
CA PRO A 287 -9.99 -13.48 7.02
C PRO A 287 -9.25 -12.15 6.81
N THR A 288 -9.69 -11.42 5.79
CA THR A 288 -9.37 -10.01 5.56
C THR A 288 -10.66 -9.21 5.64
N ASP A 289 -10.56 -7.91 5.87
CA ASP A 289 -11.71 -7.02 6.07
C ASP A 289 -12.54 -7.47 7.29
N PHE A 290 -11.84 -8.01 8.28
CA PHE A 290 -12.43 -8.51 9.53
C PHE A 290 -12.25 -7.47 10.62
N ASP A 291 -13.36 -7.06 11.22
CA ASP A 291 -13.32 -6.21 12.39
C ASP A 291 -13.05 -7.04 13.65
N MET A 292 -11.99 -6.72 14.37
CA MET A 292 -11.64 -7.45 15.58
C MET A 292 -12.70 -7.36 16.68
N THR A 293 -13.56 -6.33 16.67
CA THR A 293 -14.68 -6.19 17.62
C THR A 293 -15.76 -7.27 17.45
N ASP A 294 -15.84 -7.92 16.28
CA ASP A 294 -16.79 -9.00 15.98
C ASP A 294 -16.36 -10.36 16.55
N ALA A 295 -15.12 -10.49 17.01
CA ALA A 295 -14.56 -11.76 17.50
C ALA A 295 -14.93 -12.03 18.96
N VAL A 296 -16.12 -12.59 19.17
CA VAL A 296 -16.65 -12.99 20.49
C VAL A 296 -15.72 -13.95 21.22
N GLY A 297 -15.37 -13.64 22.48
CA GLY A 297 -14.56 -14.50 23.35
C GLY A 297 -13.13 -14.74 22.86
N SER A 298 -12.62 -13.87 21.98
CA SER A 298 -11.31 -14.04 21.38
C SER A 298 -10.17 -13.38 22.19
N GLU A 299 -8.95 -13.76 21.82
CA GLU A 299 -7.71 -13.17 22.30
C GLU A 299 -7.43 -11.77 21.72
N TYR A 300 -8.23 -11.28 20.78
CA TYR A 300 -8.05 -9.98 20.12
C TYR A 300 -8.18 -8.79 21.07
N GLN A 301 -8.89 -8.96 22.19
CA GLN A 301 -8.93 -7.95 23.26
C GLN A 301 -7.54 -7.63 23.86
N TYR A 302 -6.55 -8.49 23.65
CA TYR A 302 -5.16 -8.31 24.08
C TYR A 302 -4.24 -7.83 22.95
N TYR A 303 -4.83 -7.35 21.85
CA TYR A 303 -4.10 -6.87 20.68
C TYR A 303 -2.95 -5.95 21.09
N ASN A 304 -1.76 -6.24 20.58
CA ASN A 304 -0.55 -5.47 20.83
C ASN A 304 -0.26 -5.21 22.32
N GLY A 305 -0.64 -6.15 23.19
CA GLY A 305 -0.45 -6.06 24.64
C GLY A 305 -1.45 -5.16 25.36
N ALA A 306 -2.62 -4.89 24.75
CA ALA A 306 -3.68 -4.09 25.36
C ALA A 306 -4.09 -4.63 26.74
N THR A 307 -4.17 -3.72 27.71
CA THR A 307 -4.84 -3.94 29.01
C THR A 307 -6.24 -3.35 29.05
N ASP A 308 -6.53 -2.42 28.14
CA ASP A 308 -7.85 -1.84 27.88
C ASP A 308 -8.18 -2.06 26.39
N PRO A 309 -9.14 -2.97 26.08
CA PRO A 309 -9.45 -3.30 24.70
C PRO A 309 -10.19 -2.18 23.96
N THR A 310 -10.72 -1.17 24.67
CA THR A 310 -11.38 -0.01 24.03
C THR A 310 -10.38 1.03 23.51
N ASN A 311 -9.12 0.90 23.91
CA ASN A 311 -8.04 1.84 23.63
C ASN A 311 -6.72 1.09 23.42
N ALA A 312 -6.77 0.04 22.61
CA ALA A 312 -5.62 -0.82 22.38
C ALA A 312 -4.54 -0.08 21.58
N PRO A 313 -3.26 -0.18 21.97
CA PRO A 313 -2.16 0.50 21.29
C PRO A 313 -2.05 0.04 19.83
N TYR A 314 -2.04 0.97 18.87
CA TYR A 314 -1.84 0.60 17.46
C TYR A 314 -0.46 -0.06 17.26
N SER A 315 -0.40 -1.10 16.41
CA SER A 315 0.81 -1.84 16.07
C SER A 315 1.26 -1.50 14.65
N VAL A 316 2.49 -1.05 14.50
CA VAL A 316 3.13 -0.87 13.19
C VAL A 316 3.67 -2.19 12.62
N VAL A 317 3.80 -3.21 13.47
CA VAL A 317 4.22 -4.57 13.07
C VAL A 317 3.08 -5.29 12.37
N ALA A 318 1.87 -5.27 12.95
CA ALA A 318 0.67 -5.81 12.36
C ALA A 318 -0.40 -4.71 12.22
N PRO A 319 -0.27 -3.82 11.21
CA PRO A 319 -1.13 -2.65 11.07
C PRO A 319 -2.58 -3.05 10.75
N LEU A 320 -3.51 -2.20 11.18
CA LEU A 320 -4.95 -2.38 10.95
C LEU A 320 -5.50 -1.19 10.17
N ALA A 321 -6.52 -1.44 9.36
CA ALA A 321 -7.23 -0.40 8.63
C ALA A 321 -8.37 0.19 9.47
N SER A 322 -8.84 1.36 9.02
CA SER A 322 -10.04 2.03 9.54
C SER A 322 -11.04 2.29 8.42
N ASN A 323 -12.33 2.26 8.72
CA ASN A 323 -13.38 2.66 7.78
C ASN A 323 -13.72 4.16 7.84
N ASP A 324 -13.05 4.92 8.72
CA ASP A 324 -13.24 6.36 8.86
C ASP A 324 -11.88 7.08 8.93
N LEU A 325 -11.42 7.56 7.77
CA LEU A 325 -10.19 8.36 7.65
C LEU A 325 -10.35 9.79 8.17
N THR A 326 -11.57 10.25 8.47
CA THR A 326 -11.77 11.59 9.06
C THR A 326 -11.22 11.69 10.48
N LYS A 327 -10.91 10.54 11.10
CA LYS A 327 -10.23 10.45 12.39
C LYS A 327 -8.72 10.68 12.31
N GLY A 328 -8.15 10.77 11.11
CA GLY A 328 -6.72 10.86 10.93
C GLY A 328 -6.02 9.51 11.16
N VAL A 329 -4.71 9.57 11.42
CA VAL A 329 -3.89 8.42 11.79
C VAL A 329 -4.22 7.99 13.22
N LEU A 330 -4.66 6.74 13.39
CA LEU A 330 -5.10 6.21 14.68
C LEU A 330 -3.92 5.67 15.50
N SER A 331 -3.65 6.30 16.64
CA SER A 331 -2.66 5.78 17.60
C SER A 331 -3.18 4.64 18.48
N THR A 332 -4.49 4.47 18.53
CA THR A 332 -5.18 3.46 19.32
C THR A 332 -6.42 2.98 18.56
N VAL A 333 -6.85 1.76 18.85
CA VAL A 333 -7.99 1.11 18.20
C VAL A 333 -8.89 0.44 19.22
N ASP A 334 -10.16 0.29 18.89
CA ASP A 334 -11.11 -0.48 19.69
C ASP A 334 -11.14 -1.92 19.18
N VAL A 335 -10.73 -2.85 20.05
CA VAL A 335 -10.76 -4.31 19.85
C VAL A 335 -11.66 -4.97 20.90
N SER A 336 -12.44 -4.18 21.64
CA SER A 336 -13.38 -4.69 22.62
C SER A 336 -14.53 -5.39 21.92
N GLN A 337 -14.95 -6.53 22.47
CA GLN A 337 -16.03 -7.31 21.89
C GLN A 337 -17.33 -6.48 21.84
N GLY A 338 -17.88 -6.30 20.64
CA GLY A 338 -19.06 -5.46 20.41
C GLY A 338 -18.82 -3.97 20.65
N GLY A 339 -17.56 -3.54 20.62
CA GLY A 339 -17.13 -2.14 20.71
C GLY A 339 -17.44 -1.33 19.44
N ILE A 340 -16.73 -0.22 19.28
CA ILE A 340 -16.87 0.65 18.11
C ILE A 340 -16.24 -0.04 16.89
N ALA A 341 -17.10 -0.59 16.04
CA ALA A 341 -16.68 -1.15 14.76
C ALA A 341 -16.00 -0.09 13.88
N GLY A 342 -15.07 -0.56 13.06
CA GLY A 342 -14.44 0.18 11.99
C GLY A 342 -13.05 0.70 12.31
N THR A 343 -12.52 0.50 13.52
CA THR A 343 -11.22 1.04 13.94
C THR A 343 -10.09 0.00 13.92
N ALA A 344 -10.42 -1.29 13.95
CA ALA A 344 -9.48 -2.41 14.05
C ALA A 344 -9.74 -3.46 12.96
N ILE A 345 -9.63 -3.05 11.69
CA ILE A 345 -9.93 -3.93 10.55
C ILE A 345 -8.66 -4.64 10.10
N VAL A 346 -8.64 -5.97 10.17
CA VAL A 346 -7.56 -6.82 9.64
C VAL A 346 -7.58 -6.78 8.12
N THR A 347 -6.42 -6.60 7.48
CA THR A 347 -6.30 -6.55 6.01
C THR A 347 -5.17 -7.45 5.52
N CYS A 348 -5.02 -7.62 4.21
CA CYS A 348 -3.91 -8.37 3.61
C CYS A 348 -2.55 -7.86 4.12
N ILE A 349 -2.41 -6.53 4.20
CA ILE A 349 -1.15 -5.89 4.59
C ILE A 349 -0.92 -5.90 6.11
N SER A 350 -1.85 -6.40 6.93
CA SER A 350 -1.60 -6.64 8.36
C SER A 350 -0.48 -7.67 8.55
N CYS A 351 -0.31 -8.60 7.60
CA CYS A 351 0.73 -9.63 7.64
C CYS A 351 1.74 -9.52 6.50
N HIS A 352 1.33 -9.03 5.33
CA HIS A 352 2.19 -8.95 4.14
C HIS A 352 2.71 -7.54 3.90
N ARG A 353 3.86 -7.44 3.21
CA ARG A 353 4.28 -6.18 2.56
C ARG A 353 4.06 -6.29 1.04
N ALA A 354 3.93 -5.16 0.37
CA ALA A 354 3.56 -5.13 -1.05
C ALA A 354 4.72 -5.43 -2.02
N HIS A 355 5.95 -5.02 -1.70
CA HIS A 355 7.10 -5.14 -2.61
C HIS A 355 7.96 -6.37 -2.30
N GLY A 356 8.46 -6.48 -1.06
CA GLY A 356 9.33 -7.58 -0.66
C GLY A 356 9.84 -7.50 0.77
N THR A 357 10.08 -8.66 1.39
CA THR A 357 10.62 -8.83 2.75
C THR A 357 11.68 -9.92 2.74
N PRO A 358 12.54 -10.05 3.76
CA PRO A 358 13.48 -11.17 3.86
C PRO A 358 12.81 -12.51 4.16
N TYR A 359 11.48 -12.59 4.21
CA TYR A 359 10.74 -13.76 4.68
C TYR A 359 9.80 -14.30 3.60
N ALA A 360 9.59 -15.61 3.63
CA ALA A 360 8.71 -16.29 2.69
C ALA A 360 7.29 -15.73 2.70
N ASP A 361 6.62 -15.86 1.55
CA ASP A 361 5.26 -15.38 1.32
C ASP A 361 5.11 -13.87 1.55
N ILE A 362 6.22 -13.12 1.46
CA ILE A 362 6.28 -11.66 1.67
C ILE A 362 5.74 -11.25 3.05
N LEU A 363 5.90 -12.12 4.05
CA LEU A 363 5.46 -11.84 5.41
C LEU A 363 6.32 -10.76 6.06
N ARG A 364 5.73 -9.99 6.97
CA ARG A 364 6.44 -8.94 7.73
C ARG A 364 7.47 -9.51 8.70
N TRP A 365 7.34 -10.77 9.13
CA TRP A 365 8.17 -11.46 10.12
C TRP A 365 8.49 -12.91 9.70
N ASP A 366 9.47 -13.52 10.37
CA ASP A 366 9.91 -14.89 10.13
C ASP A 366 8.91 -15.92 10.70
N PHE A 367 7.86 -16.22 9.95
CA PHE A 367 6.88 -17.22 10.36
C PHE A 367 7.40 -18.66 10.28
N LYS A 368 8.21 -18.99 9.25
CA LYS A 368 8.70 -20.36 9.02
C LYS A 368 9.63 -20.87 10.14
N ASN A 369 10.34 -19.97 10.82
CA ASN A 369 11.23 -20.33 11.93
C ASN A 369 10.62 -20.09 13.32
N TRP A 370 9.33 -19.77 13.40
CA TRP A 370 8.60 -19.66 14.67
C TRP A 370 8.08 -21.04 15.16
N PRO A 371 8.07 -21.32 16.48
CA PRO A 371 8.58 -20.52 17.59
C PRO A 371 10.09 -20.68 17.86
N GLY A 372 10.81 -21.38 16.97
CA GLY A 372 12.20 -21.83 17.16
C GLY A 372 13.26 -20.76 17.42
N ASN A 373 12.95 -19.48 17.23
CA ASN A 373 13.85 -18.35 17.52
C ASN A 373 13.61 -17.67 18.89
N SER A 374 12.70 -18.20 19.73
CA SER A 374 12.28 -17.59 21.03
C SER A 374 11.68 -16.18 20.93
N LYS A 375 11.36 -15.70 19.73
CA LYS A 375 10.75 -14.40 19.48
C LYS A 375 9.25 -14.58 19.24
N LYS A 376 8.46 -13.63 19.72
CA LYS A 376 7.02 -13.58 19.40
C LYS A 376 6.89 -13.27 17.91
N SER A 377 6.13 -14.08 17.18
CA SER A 377 5.78 -13.79 15.79
C SER A 377 4.89 -12.55 15.75
N GLY A 378 4.87 -11.81 14.64
CA GLY A 378 3.88 -10.74 14.48
C GLY A 378 2.43 -11.26 14.49
N CYS A 379 2.24 -12.57 14.25
CA CYS A 379 0.97 -13.25 14.52
C CYS A 379 0.51 -13.05 15.97
N ASN A 380 1.44 -13.04 16.95
CA ASN A 380 1.13 -12.87 18.36
C ASN A 380 0.71 -11.45 18.73
N VAL A 381 0.76 -10.49 17.80
CA VAL A 381 0.15 -9.18 17.99
C VAL A 381 -1.37 -9.32 18.11
N CYS A 382 -2.00 -10.21 17.34
CA CYS A 382 -3.42 -10.52 17.43
C CYS A 382 -3.69 -11.85 18.16
N HIS A 383 -2.83 -12.84 17.98
CA HIS A 383 -2.97 -14.20 18.53
C HIS A 383 -2.09 -14.44 19.76
N THR A 384 -2.48 -13.88 20.89
CA THR A 384 -1.67 -13.87 22.13
C THR A 384 -1.55 -15.21 22.85
N GLN A 385 -2.35 -16.21 22.49
CA GLN A 385 -2.43 -17.53 23.15
C GLN A 385 -2.09 -18.71 22.22
N LYS A 386 -1.76 -18.45 20.94
CA LYS A 386 -1.36 -19.49 19.98
C LYS A 386 0.16 -19.65 19.94
N ASP A 387 0.63 -20.89 19.99
CA ASP A 387 2.04 -21.33 20.01
C ASP A 387 2.45 -22.25 18.86
#